data_AF-A0A0C9YI31-F1
#
_entry.id   AF-A0A0C9YI31-F1
#
_cell.length_a   1.000
_cell.length_b   1.000
_cell.length_c   1.000
_cell.angle_alpha   90.00
_cell.angle_beta   90.00
_cell.angle_gamma   90.00
#
_symmetry.space_group_name_H-M   'P 1'
#
loop_
_entity.id
_entity.type
_entity.pdbx_description
1 polymer ?
#
loop_
_entity_poly.entity_id
_entity_poly.type
_entity_poly.pdbx_seq_one_letter_code
_entity_poly.pdbx_strand_id
1 'polypeptide(L)'
;ALDDLERLVVMRLFELSKLAMSGTAGYKLHQQISKALQRHSEAIHNAISHYNMQAAALNPPHPLISWKDIAEYSFLGEFDLLCHCCADVRDNNWAKPAFWQVMVKFFRLQHAHEELVHVSMGVCHLWTSIHDEEAHIMKVID
;
A
#
# COMPACT_ATOMS: atom_id res chain seq x y z
N ALA A 1 1.58 -21.00 -9.30
CA ALA A 1 1.47 -21.53 -7.93
C ALA A 1 2.25 -20.67 -6.94
N LEU A 2 3.58 -20.64 -7.04
CA LEU A 2 4.41 -19.75 -6.22
C LEU A 2 4.16 -18.26 -6.57
N ASP A 3 4.20 -17.90 -7.85
CA ASP A 3 3.87 -16.53 -8.32
C ASP A 3 2.47 -16.06 -7.87
N ASP A 4 1.49 -16.97 -7.83
CA ASP A 4 0.12 -16.65 -7.39
C ASP A 4 0.07 -16.37 -5.90
N LEU A 5 0.80 -17.17 -5.11
CA LEU A 5 0.94 -16.95 -3.67
C LEU A 5 1.65 -15.62 -3.40
N GLU A 6 2.72 -15.33 -4.13
CA GLU A 6 3.44 -14.06 -4.03
C GLU A 6 2.54 -12.86 -4.32
N ARG A 7 1.85 -12.88 -5.46
CA ARG A 7 0.94 -11.81 -5.87
C ARG A 7 -0.12 -11.54 -4.81
N LEU A 8 -0.69 -12.59 -4.21
CA LEU A 8 -1.72 -12.47 -3.17
C LEU A 8 -1.17 -11.87 -1.87
N VAL A 9 0.03 -12.28 -1.44
CA VAL A 9 0.66 -11.72 -0.24
C VAL A 9 1.03 -10.25 -0.43
N VAL A 10 1.57 -9.89 -1.60
CA VAL A 10 1.88 -8.50 -1.95
C VAL A 10 0.60 -7.64 -1.93
N MET A 11 -0.50 -8.14 -2.52
CA MET A 11 -1.79 -7.43 -2.45
C MET A 11 -2.26 -7.21 -1.00
N ARG A 12 -2.17 -8.23 -0.13
CA ARG A 12 -2.52 -8.09 1.29
C ARG A 12 -1.67 -7.03 2.00
N LEU A 13 -0.35 -6.98 1.74
CA LEU A 13 0.54 -5.98 2.33
C LEU A 13 0.14 -4.54 1.93
N PHE A 14 -0.21 -4.33 0.66
CA PHE A 14 -0.72 -3.03 0.19
C PHE A 14 -2.09 -2.67 0.79
N GLU A 15 -2.95 -3.66 1.07
CA GLU A 15 -4.23 -3.43 1.74
C GLU A 15 -4.04 -3.04 3.21
N LEU A 16 -3.11 -3.70 3.91
CA LEU A 16 -2.73 -3.33 5.28
C LEU A 16 -2.17 -1.90 5.33
N SER A 17 -1.31 -1.53 4.38
CA SER A 17 -0.78 -0.16 4.32
C SER A 17 -1.87 0.87 4.05
N LYS A 18 -2.84 0.57 3.17
CA LYS A 18 -4.00 1.43 2.92
C LYS A 18 -4.85 1.61 4.18
N LEU A 19 -5.07 0.54 4.95
CA LEU A 19 -5.81 0.58 6.20
C LEU A 19 -5.09 1.45 7.26
N ALA A 20 -3.76 1.39 7.31
CA ALA A 20 -2.96 2.25 8.19
C ALA A 20 -3.01 3.74 7.78
N MET A 21 -3.12 4.03 6.49
CA MET A 21 -3.25 5.41 5.97
C MET A 21 -4.67 5.97 6.03
N SER A 22 -5.69 5.10 6.08
CA SER A 22 -7.10 5.51 6.01
C SER A 22 -7.65 6.16 7.29
N GLY A 23 -6.80 6.55 8.25
CA GLY A 23 -7.22 7.27 9.46
C GLY A 23 -8.06 8.54 9.19
N THR A 24 -8.00 9.08 7.98
CA THR A 24 -8.80 10.23 7.49
C THR A 24 -9.92 9.88 6.51
N ALA A 25 -10.05 8.62 6.08
CA ALA A 25 -11.05 8.19 5.10
C ALA A 25 -12.31 7.63 5.77
N GLY A 26 -13.48 7.89 5.18
CA GLY A 26 -14.78 7.56 5.77
C GLY A 26 -15.00 6.05 6.04
N TYR A 27 -15.88 5.77 7.01
CA TYR A 27 -16.23 4.42 7.51
C TYR A 27 -16.53 3.38 6.40
N LYS A 28 -17.17 3.81 5.31
CA LYS A 28 -17.46 2.94 4.17
C LYS A 28 -16.20 2.39 3.49
N LEU A 29 -15.15 3.21 3.35
CA LEU A 29 -13.89 2.77 2.76
C LEU A 29 -13.18 1.76 3.66
N HIS A 30 -13.15 2.02 4.97
CA HIS A 30 -12.65 1.06 5.97
C HIS A 30 -13.34 -0.30 5.86
N GLN A 31 -14.67 -0.32 5.78
CA GLN A 31 -15.41 -1.58 5.61
C GLN A 31 -15.03 -2.32 4.31
N GLN A 32 -14.82 -1.60 3.20
CA GLN A 32 -14.41 -2.24 1.95
C GLN A 32 -13.00 -2.83 2.04
N ILE A 33 -12.05 -2.10 2.65
CA ILE A 33 -10.68 -2.58 2.87
C ILE A 33 -10.70 -3.82 3.77
N SER A 34 -11.45 -3.81 4.88
CA SER A 34 -11.55 -4.99 5.76
C SER A 34 -12.15 -6.20 5.06
N LYS A 35 -13.19 -6.01 4.23
CA LYS A 35 -13.77 -7.10 3.42
C LYS A 35 -12.80 -7.62 2.37
N ALA A 36 -12.02 -6.75 1.74
CA ALA A 36 -10.97 -7.16 0.79
C ALA A 36 -9.90 -8.00 1.51
N LEU A 37 -9.44 -7.52 2.67
CA LEU A 37 -8.46 -8.22 3.50
C LEU A 37 -8.91 -9.63 3.88
N GLN A 38 -10.18 -9.80 4.27
CA GLN A 38 -10.74 -11.11 4.61
C GLN A 38 -10.75 -12.06 3.42
N ARG A 39 -11.24 -11.61 2.26
CA ARG A 39 -11.25 -12.42 1.02
C ARG A 39 -9.85 -12.80 0.58
N HIS A 40 -8.89 -11.88 0.71
CA HIS A 40 -7.50 -12.13 0.36
C HIS A 40 -6.83 -13.08 1.35
N SER A 41 -7.17 -13.02 2.64
CA SER A 41 -6.71 -14.01 3.63
C SER A 41 -7.15 -15.43 3.25
N GLU A 42 -8.41 -15.61 2.86
CA GLU A 42 -8.94 -16.90 2.38
C GLU A 42 -8.24 -17.36 1.09
N ALA A 43 -8.04 -16.45 0.14
CA ALA A 43 -7.32 -16.74 -1.10
C ALA A 43 -5.86 -17.17 -0.84
N ILE A 44 -5.16 -16.51 0.09
CA ILE A 44 -3.80 -16.88 0.48
C ILE A 44 -3.78 -18.26 1.14
N HIS A 45 -4.73 -18.58 2.03
CA HIS A 45 -4.82 -19.94 2.62
C HIS A 45 -4.92 -21.02 1.54
N ASN A 46 -5.76 -20.79 0.53
CA ASN A 46 -5.89 -21.71 -0.61
C ASN A 46 -4.62 -21.78 -1.45
N ALA A 47 -3.97 -20.64 -1.69
CA ALA A 47 -2.72 -20.59 -2.45
C ALA A 47 -1.55 -21.28 -1.71
N ILE A 48 -1.46 -21.15 -0.38
CA ILE A 48 -0.50 -21.88 0.45
C ILE A 48 -0.72 -23.38 0.31
N SER A 49 -1.97 -23.84 0.43
CA SER A 49 -2.31 -25.27 0.29
C SER A 49 -1.89 -25.81 -1.08
N HIS A 50 -2.21 -25.07 -2.14
CA HIS A 50 -1.84 -25.43 -3.50
C HIS A 50 -0.32 -25.42 -3.73
N TYR A 51 0.39 -24.42 -3.20
CA TYR A 51 1.85 -24.37 -3.26
C TYR A 51 2.47 -25.56 -2.50
N ASN A 52 2.06 -25.81 -1.26
CA ASN A 52 2.60 -26.88 -0.42
C ASN A 52 2.41 -28.27 -1.05
N MET A 53 1.25 -28.50 -1.69
CA MET A 53 0.99 -29.72 -2.45
C MET A 53 1.98 -29.90 -3.61
N GLN A 54 2.25 -28.84 -4.36
CA GLN A 54 3.19 -28.84 -5.49
C GLN A 54 4.65 -28.98 -5.01
N ALA A 55 5.03 -28.22 -3.98
CA ALA A 55 6.36 -28.20 -3.39
C ALA A 55 6.80 -29.58 -2.86
N ALA A 56 5.86 -30.33 -2.27
CA ALA A 56 6.09 -31.70 -1.82
C ALA A 56 6.27 -32.71 -2.96
N ALA A 57 5.74 -32.42 -4.15
CA ALA A 57 5.85 -33.29 -5.33
C ALA A 57 7.15 -33.06 -6.14
N LEU A 58 7.93 -32.02 -5.81
CA LEU A 58 9.20 -31.72 -6.46
C LEU A 58 10.33 -32.63 -5.96
N ASN A 59 11.36 -32.82 -6.80
CA ASN A 59 12.59 -33.54 -6.45
C ASN A 59 13.81 -32.64 -6.70
N PRO A 60 14.47 -32.11 -5.64
CA PRO A 60 14.17 -32.31 -4.22
C PRO A 60 12.91 -31.55 -3.76
N PRO A 61 12.27 -31.98 -2.66
CA PRO A 61 11.11 -31.29 -2.08
C PRO A 61 11.49 -29.86 -1.66
N HIS A 62 10.63 -28.90 -1.98
CA HIS A 62 10.80 -27.52 -1.53
C HIS A 62 10.24 -27.31 -0.11
N PRO A 63 10.74 -26.31 0.64
CA PRO A 63 10.21 -25.95 1.95
C PRO A 63 8.71 -25.61 1.89
N LEU A 64 7.96 -26.12 2.86
CA LEU A 64 6.54 -25.82 3.04
C LEU A 64 6.38 -24.46 3.74
N ILE A 65 5.33 -23.74 3.38
CA ILE A 65 5.01 -22.42 3.94
C ILE A 65 3.83 -22.56 4.89
N SER A 66 3.95 -21.95 6.08
CA SER A 66 2.84 -21.81 7.02
C SER A 66 2.17 -20.45 6.89
N TRP A 67 0.88 -20.39 7.23
CA TRP A 67 0.20 -19.10 7.37
C TRP A 67 0.84 -18.20 8.43
N LYS A 68 1.44 -18.77 9.48
CA LYS A 68 2.11 -18.00 10.54
C LYS A 68 3.25 -17.16 9.96
N ASP A 69 4.07 -17.79 9.11
CA ASP A 69 5.20 -17.15 8.44
C ASP A 69 4.72 -15.96 7.60
N ILE A 70 3.58 -16.10 6.92
CA ILE A 70 2.98 -15.03 6.10
C ILE A 70 2.29 -13.95 6.95
N ALA A 71 1.68 -14.33 8.06
CA ALA A 71 0.97 -13.41 8.94
C ALA A 71 1.91 -12.46 9.67
N GLU A 72 3.14 -12.92 9.97
CA GLU A 72 4.21 -12.14 10.58
C GLU A 72 4.80 -11.10 9.63
N TYR A 73 4.66 -11.28 8.31
CA TYR A 73 5.14 -10.29 7.35
C TYR A 73 4.35 -8.99 7.43
N SER A 74 5.08 -7.93 7.80
CA SER A 74 4.60 -6.56 7.84
C SER A 74 5.11 -5.74 6.65
N PHE A 75 6.19 -6.20 6.03
CA PHE A 75 6.90 -5.50 4.97
C PHE A 75 7.35 -6.43 3.84
N LEU A 76 7.45 -5.90 2.61
CA LEU A 76 7.86 -6.63 1.41
C LEU A 76 9.25 -7.28 1.54
N GLY A 77 10.18 -6.63 2.24
CA GLY A 77 11.54 -7.14 2.45
C GLY A 77 11.65 -8.31 3.43
N GLU A 78 10.59 -8.61 4.18
CA GLU A 78 10.51 -9.79 5.07
C GLU A 78 9.99 -11.01 4.31
N PHE A 79 9.41 -10.81 3.12
CA PHE A 79 8.79 -11.85 2.32
C PHE A 79 9.84 -12.68 1.58
N ASP A 80 10.43 -13.66 2.29
CA ASP A 80 11.47 -14.57 1.78
C ASP A 80 11.03 -15.39 0.55
N LEU A 81 9.72 -15.43 0.27
CA LEU A 81 9.16 -16.12 -0.89
C LEU A 81 9.67 -15.58 -2.23
N LEU A 82 9.86 -14.25 -2.30
CA LEU A 82 10.37 -13.54 -3.47
C LEU A 82 11.77 -14.00 -3.90
N CYS A 83 12.52 -14.69 -3.01
CA CYS A 83 13.83 -15.27 -3.34
C CYS A 83 13.75 -16.35 -4.41
N HIS A 84 12.59 -17.01 -4.58
CA HIS A 84 12.46 -18.21 -5.39
C HIS A 84 11.87 -17.98 -6.78
N CYS A 85 11.27 -16.81 -7.06
CA CYS A 85 10.59 -16.54 -8.34
C CYS A 85 11.29 -15.56 -9.28
N CYS A 86 12.15 -14.67 -8.80
CA CYS A 86 12.84 -13.71 -9.66
C CYS A 86 14.11 -13.22 -8.99
N ALA A 87 15.09 -12.76 -9.78
CA ALA A 87 16.39 -12.28 -9.31
C ALA A 87 16.31 -11.61 -7.93
N ASP A 88 17.05 -12.13 -6.95
CA ASP A 88 16.92 -11.75 -5.53
C ASP A 88 16.84 -10.23 -5.37
N VAL A 89 15.63 -9.74 -5.10
CA VAL A 89 15.39 -8.31 -5.00
C VAL A 89 15.80 -7.74 -3.63
N ARG A 90 16.13 -8.58 -2.65
CA ARG A 90 16.50 -8.16 -1.28
C ARG A 90 17.83 -7.45 -1.24
N ASP A 91 18.73 -7.81 -2.16
CA ASP A 91 20.01 -7.13 -2.31
C ASP A 91 19.84 -5.68 -2.77
N ASN A 92 18.73 -5.36 -3.44
CA ASN A 92 18.44 -4.00 -3.82
C ASN A 92 18.24 -3.11 -2.59
N ASN A 93 18.84 -1.93 -2.63
CA ASN A 93 18.75 -0.98 -1.54
C ASN A 93 17.30 -0.58 -1.23
N TRP A 94 16.40 -0.56 -2.21
CA TRP A 94 14.99 -0.21 -1.97
C TRP A 94 14.19 -1.31 -1.24
N ALA A 95 14.62 -2.58 -1.28
CA ALA A 95 13.94 -3.67 -0.59
C ALA A 95 14.35 -3.78 0.90
N LYS A 96 15.41 -3.07 1.31
CA LYS A 96 15.91 -3.07 2.69
C LYS A 96 15.08 -2.13 3.57
N PRO A 97 14.57 -2.57 4.74
CA PRO A 97 13.68 -1.78 5.59
C PRO A 97 14.24 -0.40 5.96
N ALA A 98 15.54 -0.32 6.28
CA ALA A 98 16.19 0.92 6.67
C ALA A 98 16.14 2.00 5.57
N PHE A 99 16.44 1.60 4.33
CA PHE A 99 16.40 2.51 3.18
C PHE A 99 14.97 2.91 2.83
N TRP A 100 14.02 1.99 2.95
CA TRP A 100 12.61 2.30 2.70
C TRP A 100 12.07 3.33 3.69
N GLN A 101 12.41 3.22 4.98
CA GLN A 101 12.04 4.22 5.99
C GLN A 101 12.63 5.60 5.69
N VAL A 102 13.88 5.66 5.24
CA VAL A 102 14.53 6.91 4.82
C VAL A 102 13.83 7.49 3.59
N MET A 103 13.54 6.65 2.60
CA MET A 103 12.87 7.03 1.36
C MET A 103 11.47 7.59 1.63
N VAL A 104 10.67 6.96 2.50
CA VAL A 104 9.36 7.48 2.91
C VAL A 104 9.49 8.87 3.55
N LYS A 105 10.46 9.06 4.46
CA LYS A 105 10.70 10.36 5.09
C LYS A 105 11.11 11.41 4.07
N PHE A 106 11.99 11.04 3.14
CA PHE A 106 12.47 11.91 2.07
C PHE A 106 11.32 12.36 1.17
N PHE A 107 10.50 11.44 0.65
CA PHE A 107 9.38 11.78 -0.22
C PHE A 107 8.28 12.55 0.52
N ARG A 108 8.02 12.25 1.80
CA ARG A 108 7.13 13.08 2.63
C ARG A 108 7.62 14.52 2.73
N LEU A 109 8.92 14.71 2.93
CA LEU A 109 9.51 16.05 2.96
C LEU A 109 9.37 16.73 1.59
N GLN A 110 9.63 16.02 0.50
CA GLN A 110 9.51 16.57 -0.85
C GLN A 110 8.07 17.01 -1.15
N HIS A 111 7.10 16.15 -0.88
CA HIS A 111 5.68 16.47 -1.05
C HIS A 111 5.21 17.58 -0.13
N ALA A 112 5.73 17.69 1.10
CA ALA A 112 5.39 18.81 1.98
C ALA A 112 5.81 20.17 1.37
N HIS A 113 6.93 20.23 0.65
CA HIS A 113 7.34 21.46 -0.04
C HIS A 113 6.41 21.79 -1.22
N GLU A 114 5.99 20.77 -1.97
CA GLU A 114 5.02 20.94 -3.05
C GLU A 114 3.66 21.41 -2.50
N GLU A 115 3.20 20.78 -1.42
CA GLU A 115 1.95 21.15 -0.74
C GLU A 115 1.97 22.60 -0.25
N LEU A 116 3.09 23.11 0.26
CA LEU A 116 3.20 24.52 0.66
C LEU A 116 2.91 25.48 -0.50
N VAL A 117 3.43 25.19 -1.70
CA VAL A 117 3.17 25.99 -2.90
C VAL A 117 1.70 25.88 -3.31
N HIS A 118 1.14 24.67 -3.29
CA HIS A 118 -0.27 24.42 -3.61
C HIS A 118 -1.22 25.14 -2.66
N VAL A 119 -0.95 25.09 -1.36
CA VAL A 119 -1.74 25.80 -0.33
C VAL A 119 -1.67 27.31 -0.56
N SER A 120 -0.50 27.86 -0.83
CA SER A 120 -0.34 29.30 -1.08
C SER A 120 -1.17 29.77 -2.28
N MET A 121 -1.14 29.02 -3.39
CA MET A 121 -1.98 29.28 -4.56
C MET A 121 -3.47 29.14 -4.23
N GLY A 122 -3.84 28.12 -3.45
CA GLY A 122 -5.21 27.89 -2.99
C GLY A 122 -5.76 29.07 -2.17
N VAL A 123 -4.93 29.67 -1.31
CA VAL A 123 -5.30 30.86 -0.54
C VAL A 123 -5.55 32.06 -1.47
N CYS A 124 -4.69 32.30 -2.45
CA CYS A 124 -4.88 33.38 -3.41
C CYS A 124 -6.15 33.20 -4.25
N HIS A 125 -6.41 31.98 -4.73
CA HIS A 125 -7.64 31.68 -5.47
C HIS A 125 -8.89 31.86 -4.61
N LEU A 126 -8.85 31.40 -3.35
CA LEU A 126 -9.97 31.57 -2.42
C LEU A 126 -10.24 33.06 -2.16
N TRP A 127 -9.20 33.86 -1.93
CA TRP A 127 -9.35 35.29 -1.70
C TRP A 127 -9.96 36.00 -2.91
N THR A 128 -9.48 35.65 -4.12
CA THR A 128 -10.03 36.19 -5.38
C THR A 128 -11.50 35.81 -5.55
N SER A 129 -11.86 34.55 -5.28
CA SER A 129 -13.24 34.06 -5.38
C SER A 129 -14.18 34.79 -4.42
N ILE A 130 -13.75 35.08 -3.18
CA ILE A 130 -14.55 35.83 -2.21
C ILE A 130 -14.81 37.25 -2.73
N HIS A 131 -13.78 37.93 -3.23
CA HIS A 131 -13.94 39.30 -3.72
C HIS A 131 -14.80 39.38 -5.00
N ASP A 132 -14.65 38.43 -5.91
CA ASP A 132 -15.49 38.32 -7.11
C ASP A 132 -16.96 38.09 -6.74
N GLU A 133 -17.23 37.26 -5.72
CA GLU A 133 -18.57 37.00 -5.21
C GLU A 133 -19.17 38.25 -4.54
N GLU A 134 -18.40 38.97 -3.70
CA GLU A 134 -18.82 40.24 -3.11
C GLU A 134 -19.17 41.29 -4.18
N ALA A 135 -18.32 41.44 -5.20
CA ALA A 135 -18.55 42.37 -6.30
C ALA A 135 -19.78 41.98 -7.14
N HIS A 136 -20.02 40.68 -7.31
CA HIS A 136 -21.22 40.18 -7.99
C HIS A 136 -22.49 40.48 -7.19
N ILE A 137 -22.48 40.22 -5.88
CA ILE A 137 -23.61 40.50 -4.99
C ILE A 137 -23.93 42.01 -4.98
N MET A 138 -22.92 42.88 -4.88
CA MET A 138 -23.13 44.33 -4.95
C MET A 138 -23.81 44.76 -6.25
N LYS A 139 -23.38 44.22 -7.40
CA LYS A 139 -23.99 44.51 -8.71
C LYS A 139 -25.43 44.03 -8.86
N VAL A 140 -25.86 43.02 -8.11
CA VAL A 140 -27.23 42.48 -8.16
C VAL A 140 -28.19 43.27 -7.26
N ILE A 141 -27.65 43.92 -6.22
CA ILE A 141 -28.43 44.67 -5.24
C ILE A 141 -28.70 46.12 -5.71
N ASP A 142 -27.79 46.73 -6.47
CA ASP A 142 -27.99 48.01 -7.17
C ASP A 142 -28.90 47.87 -8.41
#